data_AF-A0A914DWU2-F1
#
_entry.id   AF-A0A914DWU2-F1
#
_cell.length_a   1.000
_cell.length_b   1.000
_cell.length_c   1.000
_cell.angle_alpha   90.00
_cell.angle_beta   90.00
_cell.angle_gamma   90.00
#
_symmetry.space_group_name_H-M   'P 1'
#
loop_
_entity.id
_entity.type
_entity.pdbx_description
1 polymer ?
#
loop_
_entity_poly.entity_id
_entity_poly.type
_entity_poly.pdbx_seq_one_letter_code
_entity_poly.pdbx_strand_id
1 'polypeptide(L)'
;MLTDDIQLFSKPTSSHDQIQSGNEHDNVQLVTNLQAISRGWLLRKRLKESYELIIGHNLETRASTNNKQLLKNGFILLRFAKDTPDEMQKISQLCRSLVLSMESNQTSVSFVALFLSTNIKSASLLITKLFERIPFLLSSADLDKVASAKPVSALTSFLLVFSNCNSWTLVKQNEAVLPILNSLCSKISSPIATSENFILLAGVLNKLVCRNKTLVNLDVVNGLMTVLLRVLKYQSFSTSLIDNTIRHLLTCPALITHLSSSVKLKKNI
;
A
#
# COMPACT_ATOMS: atom_id res chain seq x y z
N MET A 1 8.82 89.15 -36.99
CA MET A 1 9.77 88.55 -37.95
C MET A 1 10.55 87.50 -37.18
N LEU A 2 10.43 86.19 -37.39
CA LEU A 2 9.68 85.36 -38.34
C LEU A 2 8.98 84.25 -37.54
N THR A 3 7.80 83.84 -38.01
CA THR A 3 7.02 82.67 -37.60
C THR A 3 7.58 81.41 -38.23
N ASP A 4 7.81 80.39 -37.40
CA ASP A 4 8.14 79.02 -37.82
C ASP A 4 6.89 78.25 -38.26
N ASP A 5 7.01 77.63 -39.44
CA ASP A 5 6.22 76.49 -39.89
C ASP A 5 6.53 75.23 -39.05
N ILE A 6 5.58 74.29 -39.00
CA ILE A 6 5.73 72.83 -39.22
C ILE A 6 4.53 72.11 -38.56
N GLN A 7 3.55 71.75 -39.41
CA GLN A 7 2.78 70.52 -39.23
C GLN A 7 3.76 69.35 -39.19
N LEU A 8 3.56 68.32 -38.35
CA LEU A 8 3.67 66.90 -38.76
C LEU A 8 3.45 65.92 -37.58
N PHE A 9 2.53 64.98 -37.80
CA PHE A 9 2.40 63.62 -37.23
C PHE A 9 1.98 63.40 -35.77
N SER A 10 0.68 63.13 -35.64
CA SER A 10 0.15 62.13 -34.72
C SER A 10 0.72 60.73 -35.02
N LYS A 11 1.37 60.12 -34.02
CA LYS A 11 1.82 58.72 -34.03
C LYS A 11 0.66 57.77 -33.67
N PRO A 12 0.43 56.66 -34.39
CA PRO A 12 -0.37 55.54 -33.90
C PRO A 12 0.57 54.47 -33.30
N THR A 13 0.64 54.38 -31.98
CA THR A 13 1.37 53.32 -31.24
C THR A 13 0.45 52.64 -30.22
N SER A 14 -0.50 51.80 -30.66
CA SER A 14 -1.24 50.93 -29.73
C SER A 14 -1.44 49.49 -30.21
N SER A 15 -1.45 49.25 -31.52
CA SER A 15 -1.69 47.89 -32.05
C SER A 15 -0.46 46.99 -32.05
N HIS A 16 0.75 47.54 -32.22
CA HIS A 16 1.99 46.74 -32.29
C HIS A 16 2.42 46.21 -30.92
N ASP A 17 2.29 47.03 -29.87
CA ASP A 17 2.69 46.65 -28.50
C ASP A 17 1.75 45.59 -27.90
N GLN A 18 0.46 45.59 -28.28
CA GLN A 18 -0.50 44.57 -27.82
C GLN A 18 -0.25 43.19 -28.46
N ILE A 19 0.16 43.14 -29.74
CA ILE A 19 0.50 41.89 -30.43
C ILE A 19 1.83 41.31 -29.91
N GLN A 20 2.79 42.19 -29.59
CA GLN A 20 4.10 41.79 -29.08
C GLN A 20 4.01 41.24 -27.66
N SER A 21 3.17 41.84 -26.81
CA SER A 21 2.87 41.36 -25.45
C SER A 21 2.12 40.00 -25.45
N GLY A 22 1.19 39.79 -26.39
CA GLY A 22 0.51 38.50 -26.56
C GLY A 22 1.46 37.36 -26.98
N ASN A 23 2.33 37.62 -27.95
CA ASN A 23 3.34 36.65 -28.40
C ASN A 23 4.38 36.33 -27.32
N GLU A 24 4.78 37.30 -26.50
CA GLU A 24 5.67 37.05 -25.36
C GLU A 24 5.00 36.17 -24.30
N HIS A 25 3.71 36.40 -24.01
CA HIS A 25 2.96 35.56 -23.08
C HIS A 25 2.86 34.09 -23.58
N ASP A 26 2.54 33.91 -24.86
CA ASP A 26 2.45 32.59 -25.48
C ASP A 26 3.81 31.86 -25.48
N ASN A 27 4.90 32.59 -25.75
CA ASN A 27 6.26 32.03 -25.69
C ASN A 27 6.66 31.63 -24.26
N VAL A 28 6.35 32.44 -23.25
CA VAL A 28 6.59 32.11 -21.84
C VAL A 28 5.79 30.88 -21.43
N GLN A 29 4.55 30.75 -21.89
CA GLN A 29 3.70 29.61 -21.59
C GLN A 29 4.19 28.33 -22.27
N LEU A 30 4.65 28.40 -23.52
CA LEU A 30 5.28 27.29 -24.22
C LEU A 30 6.56 26.82 -23.52
N VAL A 31 7.44 27.74 -23.13
CA VAL A 31 8.66 27.41 -22.38
C VAL A 31 8.32 26.78 -21.04
N THR A 32 7.32 27.30 -20.33
CA THR A 32 6.85 26.74 -19.04
C THR A 32 6.32 25.32 -19.22
N ASN A 33 5.53 25.07 -20.27
CA ASN A 33 5.02 23.74 -20.60
C ASN A 33 6.14 22.77 -20.96
N LEU A 34 7.12 23.19 -21.76
CA LEU A 34 8.28 22.38 -22.11
C LEU A 34 9.15 22.07 -20.87
N GLN A 35 9.35 23.03 -19.98
CA GLN A 35 10.03 22.83 -18.70
C GLN A 35 9.26 21.85 -17.80
N ALA A 36 7.94 21.92 -17.74
CA ALA A 36 7.12 20.98 -16.99
C ALA A 36 7.24 19.55 -17.56
N ILE A 37 7.17 19.40 -18.88
CA ILE A 37 7.31 18.10 -19.56
C ILE A 37 8.70 17.50 -19.34
N SER A 38 9.76 18.29 -19.52
CA SER A 38 11.15 17.83 -19.34
C SER A 38 11.44 17.44 -17.89
N ARG A 39 11.01 18.26 -16.91
CA ARG A 39 11.08 17.91 -15.47
C ARG A 39 10.32 16.62 -15.18
N GLY A 40 9.12 16.45 -15.74
CA GLY A 40 8.33 15.24 -15.61
C GLY A 40 8.99 14.00 -16.24
N TRP A 41 9.63 14.16 -17.40
CA TRP A 41 10.39 13.08 -18.06
C TRP A 41 11.63 12.67 -17.25
N LEU A 42 12.44 13.63 -16.79
CA LEU A 42 13.62 13.37 -15.96
C LEU A 42 13.24 12.67 -14.64
N LEU A 43 12.14 13.11 -14.01
CA LEU A 43 11.65 12.46 -12.79
C LEU A 43 11.22 11.01 -13.06
N ARG A 44 10.48 10.75 -14.15
CA ARG A 44 10.08 9.40 -14.55
C ARG A 44 11.28 8.51 -14.85
N LYS A 45 12.30 9.04 -15.52
CA LYS A 45 13.57 8.34 -15.80
C LYS A 45 14.27 7.95 -14.50
N ARG A 46 14.50 8.91 -13.59
CA ARG A 46 15.13 8.66 -12.28
C ARG A 46 14.35 7.67 -11.42
N LEU A 47 13.01 7.72 -11.48
CA LEU A 47 12.15 6.78 -10.77
C LEU A 47 12.26 5.36 -11.31
N LYS A 48 12.36 5.20 -12.64
CA LYS A 48 12.58 3.91 -13.28
C LYS A 48 13.95 3.33 -12.91
N GLU A 49 15.00 4.14 -12.96
CA GLU A 49 16.34 3.74 -12.51
C GLU A 49 16.34 3.33 -11.02
N SER A 50 15.62 4.08 -10.18
CA SER A 50 15.47 3.72 -8.75
C SER A 50 14.73 2.40 -8.56
N TYR A 51 13.71 2.13 -9.38
CA TYR A 51 12.97 0.85 -9.36
C TYR A 51 13.86 -0.32 -9.78
N GLU A 52 14.66 -0.16 -10.84
CA GLU A 52 15.62 -1.18 -11.29
C GLU A 52 16.68 -1.48 -10.20
N LEU A 53 17.17 -0.45 -9.51
CA LEU A 53 18.07 -0.62 -8.35
C LEU A 53 17.41 -1.34 -7.17
N ILE A 54 16.13 -1.05 -6.90
CA ILE A 54 15.36 -1.72 -5.85
C ILE A 54 15.17 -3.21 -6.17
N ILE A 55 14.96 -3.56 -7.44
CA ILE A 55 14.81 -4.95 -7.87
C ILE A 55 16.14 -5.69 -7.86
N GLY A 56 17.22 -5.04 -8.31
CA GLY A 56 18.55 -5.65 -8.37
C GLY A 56 19.13 -5.99 -7.00
N HIS A 57 18.64 -5.38 -5.93
CA HIS A 57 19.05 -5.66 -4.56
C HIS A 57 17.96 -6.40 -3.79
N ASN A 58 18.33 -7.51 -3.14
CA ASN A 58 17.42 -8.26 -2.30
C ASN A 58 16.96 -7.39 -1.11
N LEU A 59 15.69 -6.98 -1.11
CA LEU A 59 15.11 -6.10 -0.08
C LEU A 59 15.13 -6.74 1.31
N GLU A 60 15.25 -8.07 1.38
CA GLU A 60 15.36 -8.85 2.62
C GLU A 60 16.65 -8.54 3.40
N THR A 61 17.76 -8.26 2.71
CA THR A 61 19.07 -7.96 3.34
C THR A 61 19.11 -6.60 4.03
N ARG A 62 18.07 -5.77 3.92
CA ARG A 62 18.01 -4.44 4.50
C ARG A 62 17.06 -4.33 5.70
N ALA A 63 17.11 -5.28 6.63
CA ALA A 63 16.51 -5.11 7.97
C ALA A 63 17.02 -3.85 8.70
N SER A 64 18.08 -3.20 8.19
CA SER A 64 18.65 -1.93 8.68
C SER A 64 18.33 -0.70 7.83
N THR A 65 17.37 -0.76 6.88
CA THR A 65 17.01 0.44 6.09
C THR A 65 16.26 1.46 6.94
N ASN A 66 16.60 2.74 6.76
CA ASN A 66 15.85 3.86 7.35
C ASN A 66 14.36 3.78 6.97
N ASN A 67 13.46 4.00 7.93
CA ASN A 67 12.01 3.91 7.73
C ASN A 67 11.50 4.82 6.58
N LYS A 68 12.08 6.01 6.39
CA LYS A 68 11.74 6.92 5.28
C LYS A 68 12.15 6.33 3.92
N GLN A 69 13.26 5.61 3.86
CA GLN A 69 13.67 4.91 2.64
C GLN A 69 12.74 3.75 2.33
N LEU A 70 12.31 3.01 3.36
CA LEU A 70 11.34 1.93 3.20
C LEU A 70 9.98 2.45 2.67
N LEU A 71 9.51 3.58 3.20
CA LEU A 71 8.33 4.30 2.69
C LEU A 71 8.48 4.68 1.21
N LYS A 72 9.61 5.29 0.85
CA LYS A 72 9.90 5.70 -0.54
C LYS A 72 9.96 4.50 -1.48
N ASN A 73 10.67 3.44 -1.09
CA ASN A 73 10.81 2.22 -1.88
C ASN A 73 9.46 1.55 -2.10
N GLY A 74 8.60 1.53 -1.07
CA GLY A 74 7.25 0.98 -1.19
C GLY A 74 6.40 1.69 -2.24
N PHE A 75 6.42 3.03 -2.26
CA PHE A 75 5.69 3.79 -3.28
C PHE A 75 6.26 3.61 -4.69
N ILE A 76 7.59 3.52 -4.85
CA ILE A 76 8.21 3.27 -6.14
C ILE A 76 7.80 1.89 -6.66
N LEU A 77 7.86 0.87 -5.79
CA LEU A 77 7.54 -0.51 -6.16
C LEU A 77 6.07 -0.64 -6.57
N LEU A 78 5.14 -0.11 -5.77
CA LEU A 78 3.70 -0.13 -6.12
C LEU A 78 3.37 0.66 -7.38
N ARG A 79 4.12 1.72 -7.69
CA ARG A 79 3.86 2.54 -8.88
C ARG A 79 4.22 1.84 -10.18
N PHE A 80 5.27 1.01 -10.17
CA PHE A 80 5.74 0.30 -11.35
C PHE A 80 5.32 -1.17 -11.37
N ALA A 81 4.54 -1.60 -10.38
CA ALA A 81 4.03 -2.95 -10.31
C ALA A 81 3.04 -3.24 -11.46
N LYS A 82 3.31 -4.31 -12.21
CA LYS A 82 2.51 -5.00 -13.22
C LYS A 82 1.95 -6.34 -12.68
N ASP A 83 0.90 -6.87 -13.27
CA ASP A 83 0.32 -8.15 -12.84
C ASP A 83 1.15 -9.37 -13.30
N THR A 84 2.37 -9.56 -12.77
CA THR A 84 3.25 -10.69 -13.11
C THR A 84 3.70 -11.47 -11.87
N PRO A 85 4.00 -12.79 -11.98
CA PRO A 85 4.35 -13.61 -10.82
C PRO A 85 5.65 -13.21 -10.13
N ASP A 86 6.61 -12.65 -10.86
CA ASP A 86 7.86 -12.10 -10.33
C ASP A 86 7.60 -10.92 -9.36
N GLU A 87 6.49 -10.22 -9.56
CA GLU A 87 6.14 -9.09 -8.69
C GLU A 87 5.50 -9.50 -7.37
N MET A 88 4.82 -10.64 -7.33
CA MET A 88 4.37 -11.20 -6.06
C MET A 88 5.57 -11.39 -5.13
N GLN A 89 6.71 -11.84 -5.67
CA GLN A 89 7.94 -11.98 -4.89
C GLN A 89 8.45 -10.61 -4.41
N LYS A 90 8.54 -9.62 -5.30
CA LYS A 90 9.01 -8.26 -4.95
C LYS A 90 8.14 -7.58 -3.89
N ILE A 91 6.81 -7.65 -4.05
CA ILE A 91 5.86 -7.10 -3.07
C ILE A 91 5.96 -7.88 -1.76
N SER A 92 6.11 -9.21 -1.81
CA SER A 92 6.27 -10.00 -0.59
C SER A 92 7.54 -9.68 0.19
N GLN A 93 8.65 -9.38 -0.51
CA GLN A 93 9.89 -8.93 0.13
C GLN A 93 9.70 -7.57 0.82
N LEU A 94 9.03 -6.62 0.16
CA LEU A 94 8.66 -5.34 0.78
C LEU A 94 7.80 -5.55 2.03
N CYS A 95 6.75 -6.36 1.93
CA CYS A 95 5.87 -6.70 3.05
C CYS A 95 6.65 -7.34 4.20
N ARG A 96 7.58 -8.24 3.91
CA ARG A 96 8.47 -8.85 4.91
C ARG A 96 9.36 -7.82 5.58
N SER A 97 10.01 -6.93 4.82
CA SER A 97 10.85 -5.86 5.37
C SER A 97 10.04 -4.87 6.21
N LEU A 98 8.79 -4.59 5.83
CA LEU A 98 7.86 -3.80 6.64
C LEU A 98 7.56 -4.51 7.97
N VAL A 99 7.18 -5.79 7.95
CA VAL A 99 6.93 -6.57 9.17
C VAL A 99 8.15 -6.57 10.10
N LEU A 100 9.34 -6.89 9.57
CA LEU A 100 10.58 -6.90 10.36
C LEU A 100 10.89 -5.52 10.96
N SER A 101 10.61 -4.43 10.24
CA SER A 101 10.80 -3.09 10.78
C SER A 101 9.89 -2.79 11.97
N MET A 102 8.70 -3.39 12.04
CA MET A 102 7.76 -3.21 13.16
C MET A 102 8.24 -3.86 14.46
N GLU A 103 9.19 -4.80 14.36
CA GLU A 103 9.81 -5.48 15.51
C GLU A 103 11.02 -4.71 16.05
N SER A 104 11.54 -3.73 15.31
CA SER A 104 12.69 -2.92 15.74
C SER A 104 12.30 -1.91 16.82
N ASN A 105 13.16 -1.76 17.83
CA ASN A 105 13.03 -0.76 18.89
C ASN A 105 13.63 0.62 18.51
N GLN A 106 14.30 0.72 17.36
CA GLN A 106 14.93 1.97 16.93
C GLN A 106 13.95 2.82 16.11
N THR A 107 13.75 4.08 16.49
CA THR A 107 12.81 5.00 15.80
C THR A 107 13.24 5.36 14.37
N SER A 108 14.53 5.24 14.04
CA SER A 108 15.08 5.49 12.69
C SER A 108 14.79 4.34 11.71
N VAL A 109 14.62 3.12 12.20
CA VAL A 109 14.40 1.90 11.42
C VAL A 109 12.94 1.46 11.48
N SER A 110 12.31 1.61 12.65
CA SER A 110 10.93 1.16 12.87
C SER A 110 9.95 1.95 12.03
N PHE A 111 9.13 1.23 11.26
CA PHE A 111 8.07 1.84 10.46
C PHE A 111 6.95 2.40 11.36
N VAL A 112 6.80 1.88 12.58
CA VAL A 112 5.89 2.44 13.60
C VAL A 112 6.15 3.93 13.84
N ALA A 113 7.43 4.32 13.88
CA ALA A 113 7.81 5.72 14.13
C ALA A 113 7.25 6.67 13.06
N LEU A 114 6.95 6.19 11.85
CA LEU A 114 6.30 7.02 10.82
C LEU A 114 4.85 7.34 11.19
N PHE A 115 4.11 6.40 11.81
CA PHE A 115 2.75 6.64 12.31
C PHE A 115 2.71 7.62 13.49
N LEU A 116 3.80 7.70 14.26
CA LEU A 116 3.95 8.64 15.37
C LEU A 116 4.54 10.00 14.93
N SER A 117 4.82 10.17 13.64
CA SER A 117 5.43 11.38 13.08
C SER A 117 4.49 12.11 12.12
N THR A 118 4.95 13.23 11.56
CA THR A 118 4.25 13.97 10.50
C THR A 118 4.00 13.15 9.21
N ASN A 119 4.65 11.99 9.05
CA ASN A 119 4.49 11.11 7.89
C ASN A 119 3.33 10.12 8.00
N ILE A 120 2.50 10.20 9.04
CA ILE A 120 1.35 9.30 9.28
C ILE A 120 0.46 9.14 8.03
N LYS A 121 0.15 10.23 7.30
CA LYS A 121 -0.71 10.18 6.12
C LYS A 121 -0.08 9.36 4.99
N SER A 122 1.19 9.60 4.70
CA SER A 122 1.93 8.90 3.65
C SER A 122 2.16 7.43 4.01
N ALA A 123 2.49 7.14 5.27
CA ALA A 123 2.62 5.76 5.75
C ALA A 123 1.29 5.01 5.65
N SER A 124 0.21 5.61 6.14
CA SER A 124 -1.13 5.02 6.05
C SER A 124 -1.53 4.74 4.61
N LEU A 125 -1.30 5.70 3.70
CA LEU A 125 -1.60 5.52 2.28
C LEU A 125 -0.82 4.36 1.65
N LEU A 126 0.46 4.19 1.97
CA LEU A 126 1.25 3.06 1.47
C LEU A 126 0.64 1.74 1.93
N ILE A 127 0.33 1.63 3.23
CA ILE A 127 -0.23 0.39 3.80
C ILE A 127 -1.63 0.13 3.22
N THR A 128 -2.50 1.14 3.10
CA THR A 128 -3.82 1.00 2.49
C THR A 128 -3.73 0.47 1.06
N LYS A 129 -2.81 1.00 0.23
CA LYS A 129 -2.60 0.48 -1.14
C LYS A 129 -2.11 -0.96 -1.16
N LEU A 130 -1.33 -1.39 -0.17
CA LEU A 130 -0.96 -2.80 -0.02
C LEU A 130 -2.17 -3.65 0.37
N PHE A 131 -3.02 -3.18 1.29
CA PHE A 131 -4.27 -3.87 1.65
C PHE A 131 -5.24 -4.01 0.47
N GLU A 132 -5.28 -3.04 -0.45
CA GLU A 132 -6.03 -3.14 -1.71
C GLU A 132 -5.45 -4.19 -2.66
N ARG A 133 -4.11 -4.27 -2.76
CA ARG A 133 -3.44 -5.08 -3.77
C ARG A 133 -3.25 -6.55 -3.37
N ILE A 134 -3.01 -6.83 -2.09
CA ILE A 134 -2.66 -8.16 -1.59
C ILE A 134 -3.74 -9.23 -1.87
N PRO A 135 -5.06 -8.97 -1.70
CA PRO A 135 -6.11 -9.94 -2.02
C PRO A 135 -6.00 -10.52 -3.43
N PHE A 136 -5.69 -9.68 -4.42
CA PHE A 136 -5.50 -10.09 -5.82
C PHE A 136 -4.21 -10.91 -6.03
N LEU A 137 -3.11 -10.52 -5.37
CA LEU A 137 -1.85 -11.28 -5.45
C LEU A 137 -1.99 -12.67 -4.82
N LEU A 138 -2.71 -12.77 -3.70
CA LEU A 138 -2.97 -14.05 -3.04
C LEU A 138 -3.92 -14.94 -3.85
N SER A 139 -4.92 -14.36 -4.52
CA SER A 139 -5.90 -15.12 -5.31
C SER A 139 -5.32 -15.70 -6.60
N SER A 140 -4.35 -15.00 -7.20
CA SER A 140 -3.59 -15.41 -8.38
C SER A 140 -2.40 -16.34 -8.06
N ALA A 141 -2.05 -16.51 -6.78
CA ALA A 141 -0.97 -17.39 -6.37
C ALA A 141 -1.31 -18.87 -6.59
N ASP A 142 -0.35 -19.59 -7.17
CA ASP A 142 -0.40 -21.05 -7.29
C ASP A 142 0.08 -21.69 -5.98
N LEU A 143 -0.88 -22.07 -5.12
CA LEU A 143 -0.62 -22.59 -3.78
C LEU A 143 0.02 -24.00 -3.77
N ASP A 144 0.16 -24.64 -4.93
CA ASP A 144 0.80 -25.96 -5.06
C ASP A 144 2.32 -25.87 -5.31
N LYS A 145 2.82 -24.67 -5.65
CA LYS A 145 4.25 -24.46 -5.90
C LYS A 145 4.98 -24.08 -4.61
N VAL A 146 6.09 -24.76 -4.32
CA VAL A 146 6.99 -24.40 -3.20
C VAL A 146 7.44 -22.94 -3.29
N ALA A 147 7.65 -22.44 -4.51
CA ALA A 147 8.06 -21.06 -4.77
C ALA A 147 7.03 -19.99 -4.31
N SER A 148 5.74 -20.34 -4.17
CA SER A 148 4.69 -19.41 -3.74
C SER A 148 4.48 -19.38 -2.22
N ALA A 149 4.93 -20.42 -1.50
CA ALA A 149 4.70 -20.55 -0.05
C ALA A 149 5.32 -19.39 0.75
N LYS A 150 6.58 -19.02 0.45
CA LYS A 150 7.27 -17.91 1.13
C LYS A 150 6.60 -16.55 0.86
N PRO A 151 6.30 -16.17 -0.40
CA PRO A 151 5.55 -14.94 -0.67
C PRO A 151 4.17 -14.90 0.02
N VAL A 152 3.38 -15.97 -0.08
CA VAL A 152 2.05 -16.05 0.55
C VAL A 152 2.15 -15.85 2.07
N SER A 153 3.11 -16.51 2.71
CA SER A 153 3.36 -16.35 4.15
C SER A 153 3.73 -14.91 4.53
N ALA A 154 4.60 -14.26 3.75
CA ALA A 154 5.01 -12.88 4.00
C ALA A 154 3.86 -11.87 3.83
N LEU A 155 3.04 -12.03 2.77
CA LEU A 155 1.86 -11.20 2.53
C LEU A 155 0.82 -11.36 3.65
N THR A 156 0.54 -12.59 4.08
CA THR A 156 -0.38 -12.85 5.19
C THR A 156 0.14 -12.28 6.51
N SER A 157 1.43 -12.45 6.80
CA SER A 157 2.06 -11.88 8.01
C SER A 157 1.94 -10.37 8.04
N PHE A 158 2.11 -9.72 6.88
CA PHE A 158 1.89 -8.28 6.75
C PHE A 158 0.44 -7.88 7.07
N LEU A 159 -0.55 -8.54 6.47
CA LEU A 159 -1.96 -8.27 6.77
C LEU A 159 -2.26 -8.44 8.27
N LEU A 160 -1.68 -9.46 8.90
CA LEU A 160 -1.88 -9.75 10.31
C LEU A 160 -1.29 -8.66 11.22
N VAL A 161 -0.07 -8.18 10.92
CA VAL A 161 0.65 -7.18 11.72
C VAL A 161 0.06 -5.78 11.55
N PHE A 162 -0.39 -5.41 10.35
CA PHE A 162 -0.90 -4.06 10.10
C PHE A 162 -2.41 -3.90 10.36
N SER A 163 -3.15 -5.00 10.55
CA SER A 163 -4.57 -4.96 10.94
C SER A 163 -4.81 -4.68 12.43
N ASN A 164 -3.77 -4.71 13.27
CA ASN A 164 -3.83 -4.41 14.70
C ASN A 164 -2.47 -3.87 15.19
N CYS A 165 -2.46 -2.87 16.08
CA CYS A 165 -1.23 -2.31 16.62
C CYS A 165 -0.69 -2.98 17.90
N ASN A 166 -1.41 -3.95 18.48
CA ASN A 166 -1.03 -4.56 19.76
C ASN A 166 0.34 -5.26 19.76
N SER A 167 0.82 -5.73 18.60
CA SER A 167 2.13 -6.39 18.48
C SER A 167 3.28 -5.43 18.17
N TRP A 168 3.01 -4.13 17.98
CA TRP A 168 4.03 -3.16 17.57
C TRP A 168 4.92 -2.80 18.76
N THR A 169 6.23 -3.03 18.64
CA THR A 169 7.16 -2.94 19.77
C THR A 169 7.19 -1.57 20.45
N LEU A 170 7.09 -0.49 19.68
CA LEU A 170 7.08 0.89 20.19
C LEU A 170 5.71 1.33 20.76
N VAL A 171 4.63 0.60 20.50
CA VAL A 171 3.26 0.98 20.92
C VAL A 171 2.74 0.10 22.05
N LYS A 172 3.15 -1.18 22.11
CA LYS A 172 2.59 -2.16 23.05
C LYS A 172 2.67 -1.76 24.53
N GLN A 173 3.56 -0.84 24.89
CA GLN A 173 3.74 -0.33 26.26
C GLN A 173 2.96 0.98 26.53
N ASN A 174 2.30 1.57 25.52
CA ASN A 174 1.66 2.87 25.61
C ASN A 174 0.13 2.76 25.41
N GLU A 175 -0.57 2.50 26.51
CA GLU A 175 -2.02 2.23 26.51
C GLU A 175 -2.86 3.39 25.97
N ALA A 176 -2.41 4.63 26.13
CA ALA A 176 -3.11 5.81 25.64
C ALA A 176 -3.12 5.91 24.10
N VAL A 177 -2.08 5.38 23.44
CA VAL A 177 -1.91 5.48 21.98
C VAL A 177 -2.58 4.32 21.24
N LEU A 178 -2.71 3.16 21.90
CA LEU A 178 -3.36 1.96 21.34
C LEU A 178 -4.76 2.21 20.74
N PRO A 179 -5.72 2.88 21.40
CA PRO A 179 -7.05 3.07 20.81
C PRO A 179 -7.01 3.93 19.54
N ILE A 180 -6.14 4.96 19.52
CA ILE A 180 -5.99 5.87 18.38
C ILE A 180 -5.41 5.10 17.19
N LEU A 181 -4.34 4.34 17.40
CA LEU A 181 -3.71 3.55 16.35
C LEU A 181 -4.58 2.38 15.89
N ASN A 182 -5.37 1.76 16.78
CA ASN A 182 -6.33 0.74 16.36
C ASN A 182 -7.46 1.31 15.49
N SER A 183 -7.93 2.54 15.77
CA SER A 183 -8.84 3.26 14.86
C SER A 183 -8.21 3.58 13.50
N LEU A 184 -6.89 3.82 13.47
CA LEU A 184 -6.15 3.98 12.23
C LEU A 184 -5.98 2.65 11.49
N CYS A 185 -5.66 1.56 12.17
CA CYS A 185 -5.60 0.21 11.59
C CYS A 185 -6.95 -0.22 10.99
N SER A 186 -8.08 0.11 11.62
CA SER A 186 -9.40 -0.21 11.06
C SER A 186 -9.66 0.55 9.75
N LYS A 187 -9.23 1.81 9.64
CA LYS A 187 -9.31 2.60 8.40
C LYS A 187 -8.34 2.06 7.34
N ILE A 188 -7.12 1.73 7.71
CA ILE A 188 -6.12 1.21 6.76
C ILE A 188 -6.52 -0.14 6.20
N SER A 189 -7.14 -1.00 7.02
CA SER A 189 -7.62 -2.33 6.62
C SER A 189 -8.99 -2.33 5.95
N SER A 190 -9.67 -1.17 5.85
CA SER A 190 -10.98 -1.06 5.22
C SER A 190 -11.05 -1.58 3.78
N PRO A 191 -9.99 -1.55 2.95
CA PRO A 191 -10.07 -2.12 1.61
C PRO A 191 -10.35 -3.63 1.58
N ILE A 192 -10.01 -4.37 2.64
CA ILE A 192 -10.37 -5.80 2.74
C ILE A 192 -11.87 -5.98 2.96
N ALA A 193 -12.55 -4.99 3.54
CA ALA A 193 -13.98 -5.02 3.80
C ALA A 193 -14.84 -4.87 2.54
N THR A 194 -14.24 -4.53 1.39
CA THR A 194 -15.00 -4.49 0.13
C THR A 194 -15.41 -5.92 -0.24
N SER A 195 -16.61 -6.05 -0.84
CA SER A 195 -17.16 -7.36 -1.19
C SER A 195 -16.19 -8.19 -2.03
N GLU A 196 -15.60 -7.57 -3.05
CA GLU A 196 -14.64 -8.21 -3.97
C GLU A 196 -13.40 -8.74 -3.23
N ASN A 197 -12.72 -7.89 -2.47
CA ASN A 197 -11.49 -8.29 -1.77
C ASN A 197 -11.75 -9.33 -0.69
N PHE A 198 -12.90 -9.23 0.00
CA PHE A 198 -13.31 -10.21 0.98
C PHE A 198 -13.52 -11.58 0.33
N ILE A 199 -14.25 -11.63 -0.79
CA ILE A 199 -14.51 -12.87 -1.54
C ILE A 199 -13.20 -13.48 -2.04
N LEU A 200 -12.27 -12.66 -2.57
CA LEU A 200 -10.96 -13.13 -3.01
C LEU A 200 -10.18 -13.81 -1.87
N LEU A 201 -10.09 -13.16 -0.71
CA LEU A 201 -9.38 -13.72 0.45
C LEU A 201 -10.07 -14.96 1.02
N ALA A 202 -11.41 -14.97 1.10
CA ALA A 202 -12.16 -16.15 1.52
C ALA A 202 -11.95 -17.33 0.56
N GLY A 203 -11.91 -17.07 -0.75
CA GLY A 203 -11.57 -18.06 -1.76
C GLY A 203 -10.16 -18.63 -1.60
N VAL A 204 -9.17 -17.79 -1.30
CA VAL A 204 -7.80 -18.25 -0.98
C VAL A 204 -7.79 -19.13 0.26
N LEU A 205 -8.48 -18.72 1.32
CA LEU A 205 -8.57 -19.49 2.56
C LEU A 205 -9.22 -20.86 2.32
N ASN A 206 -10.31 -20.92 1.56
CA ASN A 206 -10.96 -22.19 1.20
C ASN A 206 -10.01 -23.10 0.42
N LYS A 207 -9.26 -22.55 -0.55
CA LYS A 207 -8.25 -23.33 -1.29
C LYS A 207 -7.18 -23.89 -0.36
N LEU A 208 -6.72 -23.11 0.63
CA LEU A 208 -5.73 -23.56 1.60
C LEU A 208 -6.25 -24.66 2.52
N VAL A 209 -7.50 -24.58 2.96
CA VAL A 209 -8.08 -25.50 3.95
C VAL A 209 -8.59 -26.79 3.32
N CYS A 210 -9.14 -26.74 2.10
CA CYS A 210 -9.62 -27.94 1.41
C CYS A 210 -8.50 -28.84 0.86
N ARG A 211 -7.24 -28.41 0.92
CA ARG A 211 -6.10 -29.13 0.35
C ARG A 211 -5.34 -29.91 1.43
N ASN A 212 -5.37 -31.24 1.34
CA ASN A 212 -4.75 -32.18 2.30
C ASN A 212 -3.21 -32.11 2.39
N LYS A 213 -2.52 -31.44 1.45
CA LYS A 213 -1.06 -31.30 1.42
C LYS A 213 -0.67 -29.87 1.00
N THR A 214 -1.15 -28.86 1.71
CA THR A 214 -0.66 -27.50 1.47
C THR A 214 0.81 -27.39 1.91
N LEU A 215 1.64 -26.85 1.03
CA LEU A 215 3.02 -26.45 1.35
C LEU A 215 3.08 -25.22 2.27
N VAL A 216 1.93 -24.66 2.60
CA VAL A 216 1.75 -23.41 3.33
C VAL A 216 1.38 -23.73 4.78
N ASN A 217 2.13 -23.18 5.73
CA ASN A 217 1.97 -23.43 7.16
C ASN A 217 0.56 -23.06 7.68
N LEU A 218 0.14 -23.76 8.74
CA LEU A 218 -1.10 -23.48 9.48
C LEU A 218 -1.20 -22.03 9.96
N ASP A 219 -0.06 -21.39 10.25
CA ASP A 219 0.02 -19.98 10.65
C ASP A 219 -0.58 -19.04 9.60
N VAL A 220 -0.45 -19.38 8.31
CA VAL A 220 -1.02 -18.58 7.22
C VAL A 220 -2.54 -18.68 7.21
N VAL A 221 -3.08 -19.89 7.40
CA VAL A 221 -4.52 -20.13 7.50
C VAL A 221 -5.09 -19.36 8.69
N ASN A 222 -4.49 -19.51 9.87
CA ASN A 222 -4.90 -18.80 11.08
C ASN A 222 -4.76 -17.28 10.93
N GLY A 223 -3.69 -16.82 10.28
CA GLY A 223 -3.45 -15.39 10.02
C GLY A 223 -4.53 -14.78 9.14
N LEU A 224 -4.85 -15.41 7.99
CA LEU A 224 -5.91 -14.95 7.09
C LEU A 224 -7.28 -14.98 7.76
N MET A 225 -7.60 -16.08 8.47
CA MET A 225 -8.83 -16.22 9.23
C MET A 225 -8.97 -15.10 10.27
N THR A 226 -7.89 -14.80 10.99
CA THR A 226 -7.85 -13.72 11.99
C THR A 226 -8.07 -12.35 11.34
N VAL A 227 -7.44 -12.07 10.19
CA VAL A 227 -7.61 -10.81 9.47
C VAL A 227 -9.06 -10.63 9.01
N LEU A 228 -9.68 -11.66 8.42
CA LEU A 228 -11.08 -11.60 7.98
C LEU A 228 -12.03 -11.32 9.16
N LEU A 229 -11.87 -12.02 10.29
CA LEU A 229 -12.72 -11.79 11.47
C LEU A 229 -12.52 -10.41 12.08
N ARG A 230 -11.28 -9.89 12.09
CA ARG A 230 -11.01 -8.52 12.56
C ARG A 230 -11.73 -7.49 11.70
N VAL A 231 -11.70 -7.64 10.38
CA VAL A 231 -12.38 -6.74 9.46
C VAL A 231 -13.90 -6.78 9.67
N LEU A 232 -14.48 -7.98 9.87
CA LEU A 232 -15.90 -8.11 10.22
C LEU A 232 -16.25 -7.36 11.52
N LYS A 233 -15.39 -7.49 12.55
CA LYS A 233 -15.56 -6.78 13.81
C LYS A 233 -15.46 -5.25 13.64
N TYR A 234 -14.51 -4.77 12.83
CA TYR A 234 -14.33 -3.33 12.58
C TYR A 234 -15.50 -2.69 11.84
N GLN A 235 -16.18 -3.46 10.99
CA GLN A 235 -17.36 -3.00 10.26
C GLN A 235 -18.67 -3.27 11.01
N SER A 236 -18.58 -3.59 12.31
CA SER A 236 -19.73 -3.87 13.19
C SER A 236 -20.70 -4.89 12.61
N PHE A 237 -20.17 -5.89 11.88
CA PHE A 237 -20.97 -6.92 11.22
C PHE A 237 -22.06 -6.34 10.29
N SER A 238 -21.67 -5.53 9.31
CA SER A 238 -22.60 -5.05 8.29
C SER A 238 -23.29 -6.23 7.56
N THR A 239 -24.56 -6.07 7.21
CA THR A 239 -25.39 -7.14 6.61
C THR A 239 -24.74 -7.74 5.36
N SER A 240 -24.12 -6.92 4.52
CA SER A 240 -23.43 -7.36 3.31
C SER A 240 -22.20 -8.23 3.61
N LEU A 241 -21.42 -7.88 4.64
CA LEU A 241 -20.27 -8.67 5.05
C LEU A 241 -20.66 -9.96 5.76
N ILE A 242 -21.75 -9.94 6.54
CA ILE A 242 -22.32 -11.16 7.12
C ILE A 242 -22.75 -12.11 6.00
N ASP A 243 -23.49 -11.62 5.00
CA ASP A 243 -23.94 -12.44 3.86
C ASP A 243 -22.74 -13.05 3.11
N ASN A 244 -21.72 -12.24 2.81
CA ASN A 244 -20.47 -12.73 2.22
C ASN A 244 -19.74 -13.75 3.09
N THR A 245 -19.73 -13.56 4.41
CA THR A 245 -19.13 -14.51 5.37
C THR A 245 -19.87 -15.83 5.35
N ILE A 246 -21.21 -15.80 5.40
CA ILE A 246 -22.03 -17.01 5.38
C ILE A 246 -21.81 -17.74 4.05
N ARG A 247 -21.88 -17.04 2.91
CA ARG A 247 -21.78 -17.64 1.57
C ARG A 247 -20.40 -18.15 1.21
N HIS A 248 -19.33 -17.46 1.59
CA HIS A 248 -17.98 -17.75 1.10
C HIS A 248 -17.04 -18.30 2.16
N LEU A 249 -17.28 -18.05 3.45
CA LEU A 249 -16.39 -18.48 4.53
C LEU A 249 -16.96 -19.67 5.30
N LEU A 250 -18.25 -19.62 5.65
CA LEU A 250 -18.92 -20.65 6.45
C LEU A 250 -19.52 -21.79 5.60
N THR A 251 -19.43 -21.72 4.27
CA THR A 251 -19.82 -22.82 3.38
C THR A 251 -18.80 -23.95 3.31
N CYS A 252 -17.56 -23.72 3.74
CA CYS A 252 -16.53 -24.76 3.77
C CYS A 252 -16.61 -25.57 5.06
N PRO A 253 -16.99 -26.87 5.02
CA PRO A 253 -17.10 -27.70 6.22
C PRO A 253 -15.76 -27.86 6.94
N ALA A 254 -14.66 -27.93 6.19
CA ALA A 254 -13.32 -28.03 6.73
C ALA A 254 -12.98 -26.80 7.61
N LEU A 255 -13.35 -25.59 7.19
CA LEU A 255 -13.21 -24.39 8.04
C LEU A 255 -14.02 -24.50 9.32
N ILE A 256 -15.25 -24.99 9.27
CA ILE A 256 -16.09 -25.21 10.46
C ILE A 256 -15.41 -26.20 11.42
N THR A 257 -14.84 -27.29 10.90
CA THR A 257 -14.12 -28.26 11.74
C THR A 257 -12.88 -27.66 12.39
N HIS A 258 -12.11 -26.83 11.68
CA HIS A 258 -10.95 -26.12 12.22
C HIS A 258 -11.35 -25.08 13.29
N LEU A 259 -12.43 -24.33 13.06
CA LEU A 259 -12.99 -23.41 14.04
C LEU A 259 -13.49 -24.14 15.30
N SER A 260 -14.19 -25.26 15.13
CA SER A 260 -14.68 -26.07 16.27
C SER A 260 -13.54 -26.68 17.09
N SER A 261 -12.43 -27.04 16.44
CA SER A 261 -11.26 -27.64 17.09
C SER A 261 -10.43 -26.61 17.86
N SER A 262 -10.30 -25.39 17.32
CA SER A 262 -9.60 -24.29 17.99
C SER A 262 -10.35 -23.76 19.23
N VAL A 263 -11.68 -23.87 19.27
CA VAL A 263 -12.49 -23.57 20.47
C VAL A 263 -12.26 -24.59 21.60
N LYS A 264 -11.97 -25.85 21.27
CA LYS A 264 -11.70 -26.89 22.28
C LYS A 264 -10.35 -26.69 23.00
N LEU A 265 -9.37 -26.03 22.37
CA LEU A 265 -8.07 -25.71 23.00
C LEU A 265 -8.16 -24.63 24.09
N LYS A 266 -9.23 -23.82 24.14
CA LYS A 266 -9.47 -22.84 25.21
C LYS A 266 -10.18 -23.39 26.44
N LYS A 267 -10.60 -24.66 26.43
CA LYS A 267 -11.28 -25.31 27.58
C LYS A 267 -10.35 -26.10 28.51
N ASN A 268 -9.05 -26.16 28.21
CA ASN A 268 -8.04 -26.90 29.00
C ASN A 268 -6.93 -26.00 29.56
N ILE A 269 -7.25 -24.75 29.93
CA ILE A 269 -6.41 -23.92 30.81
C ILE A 269 -7.27 -23.53 32.01
#